data_AF-A0AA38MJJ3-F1
#
_entry.id   AF-A0AA38MJJ3-F1
#
_cell.length_a   1.000
_cell.length_b   1.000
_cell.length_c   1.000
_cell.angle_alpha   90.00
_cell.angle_beta   90.00
_cell.angle_gamma   90.00
#
_symmetry.space_group_name_H-M   'P 1'
#
loop_
_entity.id
_entity.type
_entity.pdbx_description
1 polymer ?
#
loop_
_entity_poly.entity_id
_entity_poly.type
_entity_poly.pdbx_seq_one_letter_code
_entity_poly.pdbx_strand_id
1 'polypeptide(L)'
;MNVERIEKLKDILPLDENKTIIDHQVKRLTAPGENFGGLMLSVDITVQNVYGTEEIHTVAKMNNVLDKHYDNLVRYYHQTFTSILQKLKCETTRFSFDALLKEIDYEAANSQFMHLMFMTFIIFTRKGTVKELSEITPDDLMPESGEITDLHKEKLIFVIRQFAKHNWI
;
A
#
# COMPACT_ATOMS: atom_id res chain seq x y z
N MET A 1 8.67 12.88 11.87
CA MET A 1 9.69 12.09 11.14
C MET A 1 10.23 12.98 10.03
N ASN A 2 11.48 13.41 10.16
CA ASN A 2 12.15 14.22 9.15
C ASN A 2 12.71 13.23 8.12
N VAL A 3 12.24 13.27 6.87
CA VAL A 3 12.68 12.32 5.84
C VAL A 3 13.65 13.02 4.92
N GLU A 4 14.81 13.34 5.49
CA GLU A 4 15.86 14.08 4.80
C GLU A 4 16.70 13.16 3.91
N ARG A 5 16.67 11.83 4.15
CA ARG A 5 17.46 10.86 3.39
C ARG A 5 16.91 9.43 3.45
N ILE A 6 17.25 8.66 2.43
CA ILE A 6 17.06 7.20 2.35
C ILE A 6 18.44 6.54 2.46
N GLU A 7 18.74 5.91 3.61
CA GLU A 7 20.10 5.45 3.96
C GLU A 7 20.65 4.32 3.07
N LYS A 8 19.78 3.56 2.41
CA LYS A 8 20.15 2.38 1.58
C LYS A 8 19.53 2.44 0.18
N LEU A 9 19.52 3.63 -0.42
CA LEU A 9 18.92 3.84 -1.74
C LEU A 9 19.53 2.94 -2.84
N LYS A 10 20.83 2.65 -2.74
CA LYS A 10 21.55 1.77 -3.67
C LYS A 10 21.08 0.32 -3.62
N ASP A 11 20.60 -0.15 -2.47
CA ASP A 11 20.17 -1.55 -2.28
C ASP A 11 18.77 -1.79 -2.86
N ILE A 12 17.98 -0.72 -3.01
CA ILE A 12 16.57 -0.79 -3.43
C ILE A 12 16.34 -0.35 -4.87
N LEU A 13 17.29 0.37 -5.49
CA LEU A 13 17.18 0.83 -6.86
C LEU A 13 18.10 -0.02 -7.76
N PRO A 14 17.54 -0.90 -8.62
CA PRO A 14 18.34 -1.64 -9.58
C PRO A 14 18.88 -0.67 -10.64
N LEU A 15 20.18 -0.37 -10.55
CA LEU A 15 20.91 0.43 -11.54
C LEU A 15 21.84 -0.46 -12.35
N ASP A 16 22.06 -0.09 -13.61
CA ASP A 16 23.06 -0.74 -14.46
C ASP A 16 24.47 -0.64 -13.84
N GLU A 17 25.35 -1.61 -14.11
CA GLU A 17 26.70 -1.67 -13.53
C GLU A 17 27.54 -0.41 -13.81
N ASN A 18 27.23 0.32 -14.87
CA ASN A 18 27.92 1.54 -15.28
C ASN A 18 27.36 2.83 -14.64
N LYS A 19 26.40 2.71 -13.72
CA LYS A 19 25.69 3.83 -13.10
C LYS A 19 25.96 3.89 -11.59
N THR A 20 26.43 5.03 -11.10
CA THR A 20 26.68 5.26 -9.67
C THR A 20 25.86 6.43 -9.14
N ILE A 21 25.08 6.21 -8.06
CA ILE A 21 24.38 7.30 -7.36
C ILE A 21 25.41 8.19 -6.67
N ILE A 22 25.38 9.48 -7.01
CA ILE A 22 26.22 10.54 -6.42
C ILE A 22 25.48 11.24 -5.29
N ASP A 23 24.22 11.59 -5.53
CA ASP A 23 23.38 12.33 -4.58
C ASP A 23 21.90 11.99 -4.77
N HIS A 24 21.07 12.31 -3.78
CA HIS A 24 19.63 12.26 -3.89
C HIS A 24 18.93 13.27 -2.98
N GLN A 25 17.87 13.88 -3.51
CA GLN A 25 16.99 14.76 -2.76
C GLN A 25 15.66 14.08 -2.51
N VAL A 26 15.13 14.26 -1.29
CA VAL A 26 13.86 13.66 -0.86
C VAL A 26 12.94 14.74 -0.37
N LYS A 27 11.70 14.74 -0.88
CA LYS A 27 10.62 15.60 -0.40
C LYS A 27 9.30 14.82 -0.36
N ARG A 28 8.35 15.29 0.42
CA ARG A 28 6.99 14.73 0.40
C ARG A 28 6.36 14.97 -0.97
N LEU A 29 5.85 13.92 -1.58
CA LEU A 29 5.10 14.03 -2.83
C LEU A 29 3.66 14.49 -2.58
N THR A 30 3.07 14.04 -1.47
CA THR A 30 1.68 14.35 -1.08
C THR A 30 1.64 15.13 0.22
N ALA A 31 0.57 15.88 0.44
CA ALA A 31 0.33 16.54 1.73
C ALA A 31 0.14 15.50 2.84
N PRO A 32 0.37 15.87 4.12
CA PRO A 32 0.08 14.98 5.25
C PRO A 32 -1.38 14.51 5.23
N GLY A 33 -1.60 13.19 5.18
CA GLY A 33 -2.93 12.57 5.21
C GLY A 33 -3.47 12.10 3.84
N GLU A 34 -2.91 12.57 2.72
CA GLU A 34 -3.44 12.25 1.37
C GLU A 34 -3.16 10.82 0.87
N ASN A 35 -2.28 10.06 1.55
CA ASN A 35 -1.98 8.66 1.21
C ASN A 35 -2.38 7.68 2.33
N PHE A 36 -3.49 7.94 3.02
CA PHE A 36 -4.12 7.00 3.97
C PHE A 36 -3.14 6.38 4.99
N GLY A 37 -2.28 7.21 5.59
CA GLY A 37 -1.27 6.76 6.56
C GLY A 37 0.02 6.21 5.94
N GLY A 38 0.10 6.02 4.63
CA GLY A 38 1.36 5.84 3.91
C GLY A 38 2.07 7.18 3.66
N LEU A 39 3.38 7.13 3.46
CA LEU A 39 4.17 8.29 3.07
C LEU A 39 4.65 8.13 1.62
N MET A 40 4.23 9.05 0.75
CA MET A 40 4.76 9.16 -0.62
C MET A 40 5.88 10.20 -0.64
N LEU A 41 7.00 9.83 -1.23
CA LEU A 41 8.18 10.67 -1.37
C LEU A 41 8.52 10.83 -2.84
N SER A 42 8.80 12.06 -3.25
CA SER A 42 9.51 12.34 -4.49
C SER A 42 10.99 12.16 -4.19
N VAL A 43 11.68 11.35 -4.99
CA VAL A 43 13.11 11.09 -4.85
C VAL A 43 13.77 11.44 -6.18
N ASP A 44 14.53 12.53 -6.16
CA ASP A 44 15.29 13.01 -7.30
C ASP A 44 16.73 12.52 -7.11
N ILE A 45 17.22 11.65 -8.01
CA ILE A 45 18.47 10.92 -7.86
C ILE A 45 19.45 11.36 -8.94
N THR A 46 20.63 11.83 -8.54
CA THR A 46 21.70 12.19 -9.46
C THR A 46 22.64 11.00 -9.65
N VAL A 47 22.77 10.54 -10.88
CA VAL A 47 23.54 9.36 -11.26
C VAL A 47 24.68 9.75 -12.19
N GLN A 48 25.86 9.20 -11.95
CA GLN A 48 27.00 9.28 -12.87
C GLN A 48 27.04 8.06 -13.76
N ASN A 49 27.26 8.28 -15.05
CA ASN A 49 27.57 7.24 -16.03
C ASN A 49 28.83 7.62 -16.83
N VAL A 50 29.20 6.77 -17.79
CA VAL A 50 30.39 6.95 -18.63
C VAL A 50 30.34 8.20 -19.52
N TYR A 51 29.15 8.74 -19.77
CA TYR A 51 28.88 9.87 -20.68
C TYR A 51 28.60 11.19 -19.93
N GLY A 52 28.46 11.16 -18.60
CA GLY A 52 28.20 12.34 -17.78
C GLY A 52 27.27 12.06 -16.61
N THR A 53 26.58 13.09 -16.16
CA THR A 53 25.62 13.03 -15.06
C THR A 53 24.19 13.09 -15.60
N GLU A 54 23.30 12.26 -15.06
CA GLU A 54 21.87 12.27 -15.37
C GLU A 54 21.04 12.31 -14.08
N GLU A 55 19.82 12.82 -14.18
CA GLU A 55 18.84 12.82 -13.09
C GLU A 55 17.75 11.79 -13.34
N ILE A 56 17.41 11.03 -12.30
CA ILE A 56 16.32 10.06 -12.28
C ILE A 56 15.28 10.55 -11.29
N HIS A 57 14.08 10.85 -11.79
CA HIS A 57 12.93 11.21 -10.95
C HIS A 57 12.12 9.97 -10.64
N THR A 58 12.00 9.62 -9.36
CA THR A 58 11.23 8.46 -8.92
C THR A 58 10.37 8.78 -7.70
N VAL A 59 9.51 7.83 -7.35
CA VAL A 59 8.60 7.94 -6.21
C VAL A 59 8.82 6.75 -5.29
N ALA A 60 9.00 7.02 -4.00
CA ALA A 60 9.07 6.01 -2.97
C ALA A 60 7.81 6.02 -2.11
N LYS A 61 7.33 4.82 -1.74
CA LYS A 61 6.24 4.65 -0.78
C LYS A 61 6.76 3.97 0.48
N MET A 62 6.52 4.58 1.63
CA MET A 62 6.81 3.98 2.94
C MET A 62 5.50 3.70 3.69
N ASN A 63 5.38 2.50 4.24
CA ASN A 63 4.21 2.08 5.03
C ASN A 63 4.47 2.06 6.54
N ASN A 64 5.61 2.57 7.00
CA ASN A 64 6.04 2.47 8.40
C ASN A 64 5.05 3.09 9.41
N VAL A 65 4.31 4.12 9.02
CA VAL A 65 3.28 4.74 9.86
C VAL A 65 2.10 3.81 10.02
N LEU A 66 1.64 3.16 8.94
CA LEU A 66 0.61 2.12 9.02
C LEU A 66 1.09 0.96 9.89
N ASP A 67 2.29 0.44 9.64
CA ASP A 67 2.82 -0.71 10.38
C ASP A 67 2.95 -0.46 11.90
N LYS A 68 3.30 0.78 12.30
CA LYS A 68 3.54 1.15 13.71
C LYS A 68 2.31 1.73 14.42
N HIS A 69 1.37 2.29 13.68
CA HIS A 69 0.27 3.08 14.26
C HIS A 69 -1.11 2.65 13.78
N TYR A 70 -1.23 1.48 13.14
CA TYR A 70 -2.51 0.93 12.70
C TYR A 70 -3.61 1.03 13.75
N ASP A 71 -3.40 0.49 14.96
CA ASP A 71 -4.41 0.49 16.03
C ASP A 71 -4.84 1.89 16.45
N ASN A 72 -3.87 2.83 16.49
CA ASN A 72 -4.14 4.23 16.81
C ASN A 72 -4.97 4.90 15.71
N LEU A 73 -4.71 4.59 14.45
CA LEU A 73 -5.46 5.12 13.31
C LEU A 73 -6.90 4.58 13.30
N VAL A 74 -7.09 3.29 13.54
CA VAL A 74 -8.43 2.68 13.65
C VAL A 74 -9.22 3.30 14.80
N ARG A 75 -8.58 3.48 15.96
CA ARG A 75 -9.18 4.17 17.11
C ARG A 75 -9.53 5.61 16.80
N TYR A 76 -8.62 6.36 16.17
CA TYR A 76 -8.84 7.76 15.81
C TYR A 76 -9.99 7.92 14.80
N TYR A 77 -10.07 7.02 13.81
CA TYR A 77 -11.18 6.96 12.87
C TYR A 77 -12.52 6.79 13.60
N HIS A 78 -12.61 5.80 14.50
CA HIS A 78 -13.83 5.55 15.28
C HIS A 78 -14.24 6.74 16.16
N GLN A 79 -13.28 7.33 16.86
CA GLN A 79 -13.51 8.51 17.71
C GLN A 79 -14.01 9.70 16.89
N THR A 80 -13.41 9.93 15.71
CA THR A 80 -13.82 11.02 14.82
C THR A 80 -15.22 10.78 14.27
N PHE A 81 -15.49 9.57 13.79
CA PHE A 81 -16.80 9.17 13.27
C PHE A 81 -17.91 9.37 14.30
N THR A 82 -17.74 8.83 15.50
CA THR A 82 -18.72 8.95 16.59
C THR A 82 -18.90 10.39 17.05
N SER A 83 -17.82 11.18 17.16
CA SER A 83 -17.89 12.60 17.51
C SER A 83 -18.69 13.41 16.48
N ILE A 84 -18.51 13.13 15.19
CA ILE A 84 -19.27 13.81 14.12
C ILE A 84 -20.76 13.44 14.22
N LEU A 85 -21.10 12.16 14.38
CA LEU A 85 -22.48 11.73 14.54
C LEU A 85 -23.16 12.39 15.74
N GLN A 86 -22.46 12.49 16.87
CA GLN A 86 -22.96 13.19 18.06
C GLN A 86 -23.21 14.67 17.81
N LYS A 87 -22.31 15.36 17.09
CA LYS A 87 -22.50 16.77 16.68
C LYS A 87 -23.73 16.94 15.77
N LEU A 88 -24.02 15.94 14.94
CA LEU A 88 -25.22 15.88 14.11
C LEU A 88 -26.47 15.42 14.87
N LYS A 89 -26.39 15.26 16.19
CA LYS A 89 -27.48 14.80 17.07
C LYS A 89 -27.98 13.39 16.72
N CYS A 90 -27.12 12.55 16.14
CA CYS A 90 -27.41 11.14 15.90
C CYS A 90 -27.13 10.31 17.16
N GLU A 91 -27.89 9.25 17.35
CA GLU A 91 -27.68 8.26 18.41
C GLU A 91 -26.51 7.34 18.04
N THR A 92 -25.55 7.18 18.98
CA THR A 92 -24.29 6.47 18.70
C THR A 92 -24.04 5.25 19.59
N THR A 93 -25.01 4.81 20.40
CA THR A 93 -24.81 3.72 21.37
C THR A 93 -24.42 2.41 20.68
N ARG A 94 -24.96 2.17 19.47
CA ARG A 94 -24.62 1.01 18.64
C ARG A 94 -23.21 1.02 18.03
N PHE A 95 -22.56 2.18 17.98
CA PHE A 95 -21.25 2.35 17.34
C PHE A 95 -20.13 2.35 18.39
N SER A 96 -20.05 1.32 19.22
CA SER A 96 -18.94 1.18 20.17
C SER A 96 -17.64 0.77 19.45
N PHE A 97 -16.49 1.05 20.07
CA PHE A 97 -15.21 0.66 19.48
C PHE A 97 -15.07 -0.87 19.41
N ASP A 98 -15.56 -1.58 20.41
CA ASP A 98 -15.57 -3.05 20.43
C ASP A 98 -16.46 -3.64 19.34
N ALA A 99 -17.58 -2.98 19.00
CA ALA A 99 -18.43 -3.38 17.88
C ALA A 99 -17.69 -3.25 16.55
N LEU A 100 -16.97 -2.14 16.35
CA LEU A 100 -16.13 -1.95 15.16
C LEU A 100 -15.04 -3.02 15.05
N LEU A 101 -14.33 -3.33 16.13
CA LEU A 101 -13.29 -4.37 16.10
C LEU A 101 -13.87 -5.74 15.73
N LYS A 102 -15.04 -6.10 16.27
CA LYS A 102 -15.75 -7.33 15.90
C LYS A 102 -16.16 -7.35 14.44
N GLU A 103 -16.63 -6.22 13.90
CA GLU A 103 -16.94 -6.11 12.46
C GLU A 103 -15.69 -6.27 11.60
N ILE A 104 -14.55 -5.66 11.99
CA ILE A 104 -13.27 -5.82 11.28
C ILE A 104 -12.85 -7.29 11.28
N ASP A 105 -12.88 -7.96 12.43
CA ASP A 105 -12.52 -9.39 12.53
C ASP A 105 -13.43 -10.26 11.68
N TYR A 106 -14.74 -10.02 11.74
CA TYR A 106 -15.74 -10.74 10.96
C TYR A 106 -15.52 -10.54 9.46
N GLU A 107 -15.42 -9.29 8.99
CA GLU A 107 -15.26 -9.00 7.57
C GLU A 107 -13.89 -9.47 7.04
N ALA A 108 -12.84 -9.34 7.84
CA ALA A 108 -11.53 -9.87 7.48
C ALA A 108 -11.59 -11.37 7.20
N ALA A 109 -12.15 -12.14 8.15
CA ALA A 109 -12.23 -13.60 8.04
C ALA A 109 -13.21 -14.08 6.96
N ASN A 110 -14.31 -13.35 6.72
CA ASN A 110 -15.39 -13.86 5.86
C ASN A 110 -15.37 -13.32 4.43
N SER A 111 -14.90 -12.09 4.19
CA SER A 111 -15.04 -11.44 2.88
C SER A 111 -13.72 -10.85 2.36
N GLN A 112 -12.96 -10.16 3.21
CA GLN A 112 -11.83 -9.34 2.75
C GLN A 112 -10.59 -10.17 2.40
N PHE A 113 -10.38 -11.32 3.02
CA PHE A 113 -9.25 -12.17 2.65
C PHE A 113 -9.32 -12.58 1.18
N MET A 114 -10.43 -13.21 0.78
CA MET A 114 -10.63 -13.64 -0.60
C MET A 114 -10.70 -12.45 -1.56
N HIS A 115 -11.35 -11.36 -1.17
CA HIS A 115 -11.40 -10.14 -1.97
C HIS A 115 -10.00 -9.54 -2.21
N LEU A 116 -9.13 -9.46 -1.19
CA LEU A 116 -7.77 -8.94 -1.36
C LEU A 116 -6.91 -9.87 -2.21
N MET A 117 -7.02 -11.18 -2.00
CA MET A 117 -6.34 -12.17 -2.83
C MET A 117 -6.74 -11.98 -4.30
N PHE A 118 -8.04 -11.87 -4.57
CA PHE A 118 -8.59 -11.58 -5.90
C PHE A 118 -8.07 -10.25 -6.47
N MET A 119 -8.13 -9.15 -5.72
CA MET A 119 -7.67 -7.84 -6.15
C MET A 119 -6.18 -7.81 -6.48
N THR A 120 -5.35 -8.65 -5.85
CA THR A 120 -3.94 -8.73 -6.24
C THR A 120 -3.78 -9.22 -7.68
N PHE A 121 -4.62 -10.15 -8.16
CA PHE A 121 -4.55 -10.61 -9.56
C PHE A 121 -4.84 -9.44 -10.52
N ILE A 122 -5.83 -8.61 -10.21
CA ILE A 122 -6.16 -7.42 -11.02
C ILE A 122 -5.01 -6.41 -11.02
N ILE A 123 -4.46 -6.10 -9.84
CA ILE A 123 -3.41 -5.08 -9.69
C ILE A 123 -2.12 -5.49 -10.43
N PHE A 124 -1.79 -6.78 -10.44
CA PHE A 124 -0.59 -7.30 -11.10
C PHE A 124 -0.84 -7.83 -12.52
N THR A 125 -2.05 -7.64 -13.07
CA THR A 125 -2.34 -7.96 -14.47
C THR A 125 -1.48 -7.09 -15.39
N ARG A 126 -1.03 -7.66 -16.52
CA ARG A 126 -0.17 -6.95 -17.47
C ARG A 126 -0.91 -5.74 -18.06
N LYS A 127 -0.22 -4.60 -18.09
CA LYS A 127 -0.77 -3.39 -18.70
C LYS A 127 -1.03 -3.65 -20.20
N GLY A 128 -2.28 -3.45 -20.62
CA GLY A 128 -2.72 -3.67 -22.00
C GLY A 128 -3.34 -5.05 -22.28
N THR A 129 -3.38 -5.96 -21.31
CA THR A 129 -4.12 -7.24 -21.41
C THR A 129 -5.46 -7.22 -20.67
N VAL A 130 -5.78 -6.11 -20.00
CA VAL A 130 -7.03 -5.92 -19.25
C VAL A 130 -8.16 -5.69 -20.25
N LYS A 131 -9.15 -6.58 -20.24
CA LYS A 131 -10.39 -6.42 -21.00
C LYS A 131 -11.20 -5.25 -20.43
N GLU A 132 -12.02 -4.62 -21.28
CA GLU A 132 -12.99 -3.63 -20.81
C GLU A 132 -13.93 -4.26 -19.78
N LEU A 133 -14.42 -3.47 -18.82
CA LEU A 133 -15.16 -3.99 -17.66
C LEU A 133 -16.40 -4.80 -18.07
N SER A 134 -16.99 -4.48 -19.23
CA SER A 134 -18.15 -5.17 -19.82
C SER A 134 -17.82 -6.54 -20.44
N GLU A 135 -16.54 -6.83 -20.67
CA GLU A 135 -16.04 -8.03 -21.36
C GLU A 135 -15.31 -8.99 -20.41
N ILE A 136 -15.12 -8.58 -19.15
CA ILE A 136 -14.49 -9.40 -18.11
C ILE A 136 -15.44 -10.54 -17.72
N THR A 137 -14.97 -11.77 -17.87
CA THR A 137 -15.61 -12.97 -17.32
C THR A 137 -14.90 -13.41 -16.04
N PRO A 138 -15.55 -14.21 -15.16
CA PRO A 138 -14.90 -14.77 -13.97
C PRO A 138 -13.60 -15.53 -14.29
N ASP A 139 -13.51 -16.16 -15.46
CA ASP A 139 -12.33 -16.92 -15.89
C ASP A 139 -11.16 -16.00 -16.27
N ASP A 140 -11.43 -14.78 -16.75
CA ASP A 140 -10.41 -13.77 -17.08
C ASP A 140 -9.72 -13.19 -15.84
N LEU A 141 -10.30 -13.44 -14.66
CA LEU A 141 -9.85 -12.89 -13.39
C LEU A 141 -8.94 -13.85 -12.63
N MET A 142 -8.73 -15.06 -13.17
CA MET A 142 -7.76 -16.03 -12.69
C MET A 142 -6.61 -16.13 -13.68
N PRO A 143 -5.34 -16.01 -13.24
CA PRO A 143 -4.22 -16.09 -14.16
C PRO A 143 -4.10 -17.51 -14.72
N GLU A 144 -3.75 -17.60 -16.01
CA GLU A 144 -3.31 -18.86 -16.58
C GLU A 144 -2.05 -19.35 -15.86
N SER A 145 -1.94 -20.65 -15.66
CA SER A 145 -0.83 -21.28 -14.97
C SER A 145 0.51 -20.87 -15.59
N GLY A 146 1.30 -20.05 -14.88
CA GLY A 146 2.63 -19.60 -15.31
C GLY A 146 2.85 -18.08 -15.33
N GLU A 147 1.80 -17.27 -15.13
CA GLU A 147 1.88 -15.80 -15.29
C GLU A 147 2.14 -15.01 -14.00
N ILE A 148 2.21 -15.66 -12.84
CA ILE A 148 2.40 -14.98 -11.54
C ILE A 148 3.86 -14.52 -11.39
N THR A 149 4.08 -13.21 -11.49
CA THR A 149 5.39 -12.57 -11.27
C THR A 149 5.87 -12.69 -9.82
N ASP A 150 7.17 -12.56 -9.57
CA ASP A 150 7.71 -12.65 -8.20
C ASP A 150 7.20 -11.53 -7.30
N LEU A 151 7.05 -10.31 -7.83
CA LEU A 151 6.44 -9.18 -7.09
C LEU A 151 4.99 -9.49 -6.67
N HIS A 152 4.22 -10.17 -7.52
CA HIS A 152 2.88 -10.62 -7.16
C HIS A 152 2.92 -11.69 -6.07
N LYS A 153 3.80 -12.69 -6.16
CA LYS A 153 4.00 -13.69 -5.10
C LYS A 153 4.35 -13.03 -3.76
N GLU A 154 5.27 -12.07 -3.76
CA GLU A 154 5.64 -11.31 -2.56
C GLU A 154 4.44 -10.60 -1.96
N LYS A 155 3.59 -9.99 -2.80
CA LYS A 155 2.38 -9.30 -2.32
C LYS A 155 1.34 -10.27 -1.75
N LEU A 156 1.14 -11.43 -2.39
CA LEU A 156 0.28 -12.50 -1.87
C LEU A 156 0.77 -12.99 -0.51
N ILE A 157 2.07 -13.30 -0.40
CA ILE A 157 2.70 -13.73 0.86
C ILE A 157 2.53 -12.66 1.93
N PHE A 158 2.70 -11.39 1.59
CA PHE A 158 2.46 -10.28 2.52
C PHE A 158 1.01 -10.29 3.04
N VAL A 159 0.01 -10.39 2.16
CA VAL A 159 -1.42 -10.41 2.56
C VAL A 159 -1.69 -11.60 3.48
N ILE A 160 -1.26 -12.81 3.09
CA ILE A 160 -1.41 -14.02 3.90
C ILE A 160 -0.79 -13.84 5.29
N ARG A 161 0.44 -13.31 5.37
CA ARG A 161 1.12 -13.07 6.66
C ARG A 161 0.38 -12.07 7.53
N GLN A 162 -0.18 -11.00 6.95
CA GLN A 162 -0.96 -10.03 7.74
C GLN A 162 -2.22 -10.68 8.31
N PHE A 163 -2.99 -11.41 7.49
CA PHE A 163 -4.21 -12.07 7.97
C PHE A 163 -3.93 -13.15 9.02
N ALA A 164 -2.87 -13.94 8.83
CA ALA A 164 -2.45 -14.94 9.80
C ALA A 164 -1.99 -14.31 11.13
N LYS A 165 -1.28 -13.17 11.09
CA LYS A 165 -0.86 -12.44 12.31
C LYS A 165 -2.04 -12.02 13.19
N HIS A 166 -3.18 -11.73 12.58
CA HIS A 166 -4.41 -11.33 13.26
C HIS A 166 -5.37 -12.50 13.52
N ASN A 167 -5.00 -13.74 13.18
CA ASN A 167 -5.82 -14.95 13.32
C ASN A 167 -7.16 -14.84 12.57
N TRP A 168 -7.14 -14.20 11.40
CA TRP A 168 -8.30 -14.08 10.50
C TRP A 168 -8.40 -15.24 9.50
N ILE A 169 -7.33 -16.03 9.34
CA ILE A 169 -7.24 -17.24 8.53
C ILE A 169 -6.47 -18.32 9.28
#